data_AF-A0A1M6PR91-F1
#
_entry.id   AF-A0A1M6PR91-F1
#
_cell.length_a   1.000
_cell.length_b   1.000
_cell.length_c   1.000
_cell.angle_alpha   90.00
_cell.angle_beta   90.00
_cell.angle_gamma   90.00
#
_symmetry.space_group_name_H-M   'P 1'
#
loop_
_entity.id
_entity.type
_entity.pdbx_description
1 polymer ?
#
loop_
_entity_poly.entity_id
_entity_poly.type
_entity_poly.pdbx_seq_one_letter_code
_entity_poly.pdbx_strand_id
1 'polypeptide(L)'
;MKKKILILSLIFIFILGFTISIGSTYSQNITAWFYDIKIYMDGKQWTFTNAPFIYNGNAYISLNDLARNMGLSIQWDSQSNTYSLASIDGNLSLSALKYKLDRQNLEINNLRFQLAQKEAELAMLKSSTSSRKTYRNDDDLLDDLEDLLEDKYDRYDDDEDLYFKDYRLYQDSNDDIIVKMYGRFDRNSDDWKDRDKSDFREFIEDICREIDRKFNEDIEVIVYDRDDDRIARYIWDDSDNELEKKYEYYR
;
A
#
# COMPACT_ATOMS: atom_id res chain seq x y z
N MET A 1 -15.43 -21.20 75.11
CA MET A 1 -15.00 -19.78 75.06
C MET A 1 -14.53 -19.35 73.66
N LYS A 2 -13.79 -20.18 72.90
CA LYS A 2 -13.28 -19.85 71.55
C LYS A 2 -14.35 -19.48 70.48
N LYS A 3 -15.52 -20.13 70.46
CA LYS A 3 -16.61 -19.81 69.52
C LYS A 3 -17.29 -18.45 69.79
N LYS A 4 -17.36 -18.02 71.06
CA LYS A 4 -17.94 -16.72 71.43
C LYS A 4 -16.99 -15.56 71.08
N ILE A 5 -15.68 -15.78 71.17
CA ILE A 5 -14.66 -14.81 70.74
C ILE A 5 -14.66 -14.64 69.21
N LEU A 6 -14.89 -15.72 68.46
CA LEU A 6 -14.93 -15.67 67.00
C LEU A 6 -16.17 -14.92 66.48
N ILE A 7 -17.33 -15.09 67.11
CA ILE A 7 -18.56 -14.35 66.78
C ILE A 7 -18.42 -12.87 67.14
N LEU A 8 -17.79 -12.55 68.28
CA LEU A 8 -17.57 -11.16 68.68
C LEU A 8 -16.59 -10.44 67.74
N SER A 9 -15.55 -11.15 67.25
CA SER A 9 -14.62 -10.65 66.23
C SER A 9 -15.31 -10.40 64.89
N LEU A 10 -16.19 -11.30 64.45
CA LEU A 10 -16.91 -11.17 63.18
C LEU A 10 -17.88 -9.97 63.20
N ILE A 11 -18.53 -9.71 64.34
CA ILE A 11 -19.42 -8.55 64.52
C ILE A 11 -18.61 -7.25 64.56
N PHE A 12 -17.42 -7.25 65.17
CA PHE A 12 -16.56 -6.08 65.23
C PHE A 12 -16.01 -5.69 63.84
N ILE A 13 -15.71 -6.66 62.98
CA ILE A 13 -15.27 -6.43 61.60
C ILE A 13 -16.42 -5.92 60.71
N PHE A 14 -17.66 -6.33 60.96
CA PHE A 14 -18.81 -5.86 60.19
C PHE A 14 -19.19 -4.40 60.47
N ILE A 15 -18.86 -3.87 61.66
CA ILE A 15 -19.14 -2.48 62.06
C ILE A 15 -18.11 -1.49 61.47
N LEU A 16 -16.90 -1.96 61.14
CA LEU A 16 -15.82 -1.13 60.59
C LEU A 16 -15.87 -0.95 59.05
N GLY A 17 -16.81 -1.60 58.36
CA GLY A 17 -16.82 -1.74 56.90
C GLY A 17 -17.68 -0.76 56.09
N PHE A 18 -18.39 0.19 56.71
CA PHE A 18 -19.21 1.15 55.96
C PHE A 18 -18.75 2.59 56.20
N THR A 19 -17.77 3.04 55.42
CA THR A 19 -17.62 4.48 55.15
C THR A 19 -18.44 4.81 53.92
N ILE A 20 -19.69 5.22 54.13
CA ILE A 20 -20.43 5.89 53.07
C ILE A 20 -19.72 7.24 52.87
N SER A 21 -19.02 7.40 51.75
CA SER A 21 -18.45 8.68 51.34
C SER A 21 -19.59 9.62 50.96
N ILE A 22 -20.25 10.19 51.96
CA ILE A 22 -21.15 11.32 51.79
C ILE A 22 -20.23 12.53 51.62
N GLY A 23 -20.16 13.08 50.41
CA GLY A 23 -19.52 14.38 50.20
C GLY A 23 -20.22 15.39 51.10
N SER A 24 -19.55 15.87 52.14
CA SER A 24 -20.16 16.80 53.08
C SER A 24 -20.34 18.15 52.40
N THR A 25 -21.58 18.50 52.03
CA THR A 25 -21.94 19.86 51.68
C THR A 25 -21.75 20.74 52.91
N TYR A 26 -20.79 21.66 52.87
CA TYR A 26 -20.55 22.64 53.93
C TYR A 26 -20.96 24.03 53.43
N SER A 27 -21.64 24.79 54.29
CA SER A 27 -22.02 26.17 54.02
C SER A 27 -21.14 27.10 54.85
N GLN A 28 -20.63 28.16 54.22
CA GLN A 28 -19.82 29.19 54.87
C GLN A 28 -20.32 30.57 54.51
N ASN A 29 -20.25 31.50 55.47
CA ASN A 29 -20.47 32.91 55.18
C ASN A 29 -19.20 33.50 54.55
N ILE A 30 -19.38 34.28 53.49
CA ILE A 30 -18.29 35.03 52.85
C ILE A 30 -18.56 36.54 52.99
N THR A 31 -17.50 37.34 53.03
CA THR A 31 -17.60 38.80 52.89
C THR A 31 -17.17 39.17 51.48
N ALA A 32 -18.08 39.78 50.71
CA ALA A 32 -17.86 40.16 49.32
C ALA A 32 -18.05 41.67 49.12
N TRP A 33 -17.30 42.24 48.18
CA TRP A 33 -17.35 43.67 47.84
C TRP A 33 -18.05 43.89 46.50
N PHE A 34 -19.13 44.66 46.51
CA PHE A 34 -19.88 45.02 45.31
C PHE A 34 -19.49 46.45 44.90
N TYR A 35 -18.74 46.56 43.80
CA TYR A 35 -18.35 47.83 43.18
C TYR A 35 -19.07 48.01 41.83
N ASP A 36 -18.90 49.17 41.17
CA ASP A 36 -19.27 49.35 39.75
C ASP A 36 -18.27 48.63 38.83
N ILE A 37 -18.30 47.29 38.84
CA ILE A 37 -17.38 46.45 38.08
C ILE A 37 -17.83 46.38 36.61
N LYS A 38 -17.00 46.94 35.72
CA LYS A 38 -17.22 46.92 34.26
C LYS A 38 -16.30 45.90 33.60
N ILE A 39 -16.89 45.06 32.76
CA ILE A 39 -16.17 43.99 32.05
C ILE A 39 -16.33 44.23 30.56
N TYR A 40 -15.22 44.11 29.82
CA TYR A 40 -15.18 44.27 28.37
C TYR A 40 -14.63 42.99 27.73
N MET A 41 -15.23 42.56 26.63
CA MET A 41 -14.65 41.57 25.72
C MET A 41 -14.63 42.17 24.32
N ASP A 42 -13.47 42.10 23.66
CA ASP A 42 -13.27 42.64 22.31
C ASP A 42 -13.73 44.10 22.16
N GLY A 43 -13.46 44.91 23.19
CA GLY A 43 -13.83 46.34 23.23
C GLY A 43 -15.31 46.62 23.50
N LYS A 44 -16.16 45.59 23.60
CA LYS A 44 -17.60 45.72 23.93
C LYS A 44 -17.83 45.48 25.42
N GLN A 45 -18.50 46.41 26.08
CA GLN A 45 -18.90 46.25 27.48
C GLN A 45 -19.98 45.18 27.60
N TRP A 46 -19.79 44.26 28.56
CA TRP A 46 -20.75 43.21 28.89
C TRP A 46 -21.74 43.67 29.94
N THR A 47 -22.97 43.17 29.84
CA THR A 47 -24.04 43.42 30.79
C THR A 47 -24.33 42.16 31.59
N PHE A 48 -24.57 42.31 32.90
CA PHE A 48 -24.84 41.20 33.80
C PHE A 48 -26.18 41.42 34.50
N THR A 49 -26.97 40.35 34.63
CA THR A 49 -28.22 40.36 35.40
C THR A 49 -27.92 40.41 36.89
N ASN A 50 -26.90 39.66 37.31
CA ASN A 50 -26.37 39.71 38.67
C ASN A 50 -25.06 40.50 38.68
N ALA A 51 -25.00 41.53 39.52
CA ALA A 51 -23.81 42.36 39.64
C ALA A 51 -22.59 41.51 40.05
N PRO A 52 -21.45 41.60 39.33
CA PRO A 52 -20.20 40.98 39.74
C PRO A 52 -19.76 41.50 41.11
N PHE A 53 -18.98 40.69 41.84
CA PHE A 53 -18.43 41.08 43.14
C PHE A 53 -16.99 40.60 43.30
N ILE A 54 -16.24 41.22 44.22
CA ILE A 54 -14.90 40.78 44.58
C ILE A 54 -14.95 39.95 45.87
N TYR A 55 -14.37 38.76 45.83
CA TYR A 55 -14.11 37.93 47.01
C TYR A 55 -12.66 37.46 46.98
N ASN A 56 -11.93 37.65 48.09
CA ASN A 56 -10.49 37.33 48.20
C ASN A 56 -9.63 37.87 47.04
N GLY A 57 -9.91 39.10 46.59
CA GLY A 57 -9.18 39.75 45.49
C GLY A 57 -9.55 39.27 44.08
N ASN A 58 -10.47 38.30 43.93
CA ASN A 58 -10.91 37.79 42.65
C ASN A 58 -12.31 38.28 42.30
N ALA A 59 -12.54 38.59 41.02
CA ALA A 59 -13.86 38.92 40.52
C ALA A 59 -14.68 37.65 40.28
N TYR A 60 -15.86 37.59 40.88
CA TYR A 60 -16.84 36.54 40.71
C TYR A 60 -18.00 37.07 39.88
N ILE A 61 -18.34 36.31 38.86
CA ILE A 61 -19.35 36.66 37.86
C ILE A 61 -20.33 35.50 37.80
N SER A 62 -21.61 35.81 37.57
CA SER A 62 -22.61 34.77 37.32
C SER A 62 -22.24 33.97 36.08
N LEU A 63 -22.09 32.65 36.26
CA LEU A 63 -21.83 31.72 35.16
C LEU A 63 -22.92 31.81 34.08
N ASN A 64 -24.17 32.07 34.46
CA ASN A 64 -25.30 32.24 33.53
C ASN A 64 -25.13 33.48 32.64
N ASP A 65 -24.70 34.60 33.23
CA ASP A 65 -24.51 35.84 32.47
C ASP A 65 -23.26 35.75 31.58
N LEU A 66 -22.21 35.06 32.04
CA LEU A 66 -21.05 34.72 31.22
C LEU A 66 -21.47 33.89 30.00
N ALA A 67 -22.18 32.78 30.23
CA ALA A 67 -22.65 31.88 29.17
C ALA A 67 -23.54 32.62 28.16
N ARG A 68 -24.49 33.44 28.63
CA ARG A 68 -25.37 34.24 27.78
C ARG A 68 -24.61 35.23 26.89
N ASN A 69 -23.67 35.98 27.47
CA ASN A 69 -22.85 36.94 26.72
C ASN A 69 -21.93 36.22 25.70
N MET A 70 -21.57 34.96 25.95
CA MET A 70 -20.80 34.11 25.05
C MET A 70 -21.65 33.32 24.03
N GLY A 71 -22.97 33.46 24.05
CA GLY A 71 -23.85 32.66 23.17
C GLY A 71 -23.82 31.17 23.49
N LEU A 72 -23.66 30.81 24.77
CA LEU A 72 -23.65 29.44 25.26
C LEU A 72 -24.94 29.12 26.01
N SER A 73 -25.43 27.90 25.83
CA SER A 73 -26.49 27.29 26.63
C SER A 73 -25.86 26.67 27.88
N ILE A 74 -26.58 26.76 29.00
CA ILE A 74 -26.15 26.21 30.28
C ILE A 74 -27.23 25.29 30.84
N GLN A 75 -26.82 24.12 31.32
CA GLN A 75 -27.71 23.16 31.99
C GLN A 75 -27.07 22.71 33.30
N TRP A 76 -27.85 22.73 34.38
CA TRP A 76 -27.46 22.23 35.70
C TRP A 76 -28.00 20.81 35.89
N ASP A 77 -27.12 19.87 36.20
CA ASP A 77 -27.48 18.54 36.69
C ASP A 77 -27.26 18.47 38.20
N SER A 78 -28.36 18.44 38.95
CA SER A 78 -28.34 18.37 40.41
C SER A 78 -27.92 17.01 40.97
N GLN A 79 -27.97 15.94 40.18
CA GLN A 79 -27.57 14.60 40.64
C GLN A 79 -26.05 14.48 40.68
N SER A 80 -25.38 15.00 39.66
CA SER A 80 -23.91 15.00 39.55
C SER A 80 -23.26 16.29 40.03
N ASN A 81 -24.05 17.30 40.44
CA ASN A 81 -23.58 18.66 40.75
C ASN A 81 -22.74 19.28 39.62
N THR A 82 -23.18 19.12 38.37
CA THR A 82 -22.41 19.52 37.17
C THR A 82 -23.15 20.58 36.35
N TYR A 83 -22.43 21.63 35.95
CA TYR A 83 -22.87 22.53 34.88
C TYR A 83 -22.33 22.06 33.53
N SER A 84 -23.21 21.88 32.55
CA SER A 84 -22.87 21.60 31.16
C SER A 84 -23.08 22.85 30.33
N LEU A 85 -22.04 23.28 29.58
CA LEU A 85 -22.11 24.43 28.67
C LEU A 85 -21.99 23.94 27.22
N ALA A 86 -22.86 24.42 26.35
CA ALA A 86 -22.84 24.07 24.92
C ALA A 86 -23.10 25.30 24.05
N SER A 87 -22.39 25.42 22.91
CA SER A 87 -22.57 26.52 21.95
C SER A 87 -24.00 26.57 21.43
N ILE A 88 -24.65 27.74 21.47
CA ILE A 88 -25.99 27.94 20.91
C ILE A 88 -25.90 28.04 19.38
N ASP A 89 -24.79 28.56 18.86
CA ASP A 89 -24.58 28.72 17.41
C ASP A 89 -23.44 27.83 16.90
N GLY A 90 -23.67 27.17 15.77
CA GLY A 90 -22.68 26.33 15.06
C GLY A 90 -21.47 27.10 14.50
N ASN A 91 -21.31 28.40 14.78
CA ASN A 91 -20.23 29.24 14.26
C ASN A 91 -18.84 28.87 14.81
N LEU A 92 -18.74 28.45 16.09
CA LEU A 92 -17.49 27.90 16.64
C LEU A 92 -17.13 26.55 16.00
N SER A 93 -18.15 25.76 15.65
CA SER A 93 -17.97 24.52 14.88
C SER A 93 -17.52 24.83 13.45
N LEU A 94 -18.07 25.88 12.83
CA LEU A 94 -17.75 26.28 11.46
C LEU A 94 -16.29 26.76 11.31
N SER A 95 -15.74 27.51 12.27
CA SER A 95 -14.33 27.91 12.23
C SER A 95 -13.38 26.73 12.41
N ALA A 96 -13.71 25.80 13.32
CA ALA A 96 -12.96 24.55 13.50
C ALA A 96 -13.05 23.63 12.26
N LEU A 97 -14.22 23.53 11.64
CA LEU A 97 -14.42 22.79 10.39
C LEU A 97 -13.65 23.44 9.22
N LYS A 98 -13.65 24.76 9.12
CA LYS A 98 -12.90 25.51 8.11
C LYS A 98 -11.39 25.29 8.26
N TYR A 99 -10.88 25.35 9.50
CA TYR A 99 -9.48 25.01 9.78
C TYR A 99 -9.14 23.58 9.36
N LYS A 100 -10.01 22.60 9.66
CA LYS A 100 -9.83 21.21 9.24
C LYS A 100 -9.83 21.07 7.71
N LEU A 101 -10.74 21.78 7.03
CA LEU A 101 -10.81 21.81 5.57
C LEU A 101 -9.54 22.39 4.95
N ASP A 102 -9.02 23.49 5.49
CA ASP A 102 -7.78 24.11 5.01
C ASP A 102 -6.57 23.17 5.18
N ARG A 103 -6.51 22.44 6.31
CA ARG A 103 -5.48 21.40 6.54
C ARG A 103 -5.58 20.26 5.52
N GLN A 104 -6.78 19.77 5.25
CA GLN A 104 -7.00 18.71 4.25
C GLN A 104 -6.67 19.19 2.84
N ASN A 105 -6.97 20.44 2.49
CA ASN A 105 -6.60 21.01 1.20
C ASN A 105 -5.08 21.12 1.02
N LEU A 106 -4.34 21.47 2.06
CA LEU A 106 -2.87 21.45 2.05
C LEU A 106 -2.33 20.03 1.84
N GLU A 107 -2.92 19.04 2.52
CA GLU A 107 -2.55 17.63 2.35
C GLU A 107 -2.84 17.13 0.93
N ILE A 108 -4.03 17.42 0.38
CA ILE A 108 -4.39 17.09 -1.00
C ILE A 108 -3.39 17.71 -1.99
N ASN A 109 -3.00 18.97 -1.79
CA ASN A 109 -2.02 19.62 -2.66
C ASN A 109 -0.64 18.95 -2.55
N ASN A 110 -0.23 18.56 -1.35
CA ASN A 110 1.02 17.85 -1.15
C ASN A 110 0.99 16.45 -1.81
N LEU A 111 -0.09 15.70 -1.64
CA LEU A 111 -0.28 14.39 -2.28
C LEU A 111 -0.31 14.50 -3.80
N ARG A 112 -0.99 15.52 -4.36
CA ARG A 112 -0.98 15.80 -5.80
C ARG A 112 0.42 16.10 -6.32
N PHE A 113 1.21 16.85 -5.55
CA PHE A 113 2.60 17.14 -5.90
C PHE A 113 3.46 15.87 -5.86
N GLN A 114 3.31 15.03 -4.83
CA GLN A 114 3.99 13.73 -4.77
C GLN A 114 3.57 12.81 -5.92
N LEU A 115 2.27 12.78 -6.26
CA LEU A 115 1.77 12.01 -7.39
C LEU A 115 2.40 12.48 -8.70
N ALA A 116 2.42 13.79 -8.96
CA ALA A 116 3.05 14.34 -10.16
C ALA A 116 4.56 14.02 -10.22
N GLN A 117 5.25 14.04 -9.08
CA GLN A 117 6.66 13.61 -9.02
C GLN A 117 6.80 12.12 -9.35
N LYS A 118 5.95 11.26 -8.80
CA LYS A 118 5.97 9.82 -9.07
C LYS A 118 5.60 9.51 -10.51
N GLU A 119 4.66 10.24 -11.11
CA GLU A 119 4.31 10.14 -12.52
C GLU A 119 5.47 10.58 -13.42
N ALA A 120 6.17 11.67 -13.07
CA ALA A 120 7.36 12.11 -13.78
C ALA A 120 8.53 11.11 -13.62
N GLU A 121 8.73 10.57 -12.43
CA GLU A 121 9.71 9.50 -12.16
C GLU A 121 9.37 8.24 -12.97
N LEU A 122 8.11 7.80 -12.98
CA LEU A 122 7.64 6.68 -13.82
C LEU A 122 7.79 6.97 -15.30
N ALA A 123 7.54 8.20 -15.76
CA ALA A 123 7.74 8.58 -17.15
C ALA A 123 9.23 8.57 -17.52
N MET A 124 10.11 9.03 -16.64
CA MET A 124 11.56 8.94 -16.82
C MET A 124 12.04 7.49 -16.78
N LEU A 125 11.54 6.69 -15.84
CA LEU A 125 11.92 5.28 -15.68
C LEU A 125 11.45 4.48 -16.88
N LYS A 126 10.18 4.65 -17.29
CA LYS A 126 9.67 4.16 -18.57
C LYS A 126 10.51 4.67 -19.71
N SER A 127 10.92 5.94 -19.77
CA SER A 127 11.80 6.41 -20.85
C SER A 127 13.18 5.77 -20.81
N SER A 128 13.75 5.44 -19.65
CA SER A 128 15.02 4.73 -19.53
C SER A 128 14.90 3.22 -19.76
N THR A 129 13.75 2.61 -19.47
CA THR A 129 13.41 1.22 -19.84
C THR A 129 13.06 1.12 -21.33
N SER A 130 12.39 2.14 -21.88
CA SER A 130 12.01 2.32 -23.29
C SER A 130 13.13 2.91 -24.14
N SER A 131 14.22 3.42 -23.57
CA SER A 131 15.44 3.75 -24.33
C SER A 131 16.25 2.50 -24.68
N ARG A 132 15.80 1.30 -24.29
CA ARG A 132 16.23 0.01 -24.88
C ARG A 132 15.15 -0.68 -25.73
N LYS A 133 13.86 -0.31 -25.61
CA LYS A 133 12.76 -0.71 -26.52
C LYS A 133 12.35 0.47 -27.41
N THR A 134 13.13 0.74 -28.45
CA THR A 134 12.69 1.59 -29.57
C THR A 134 11.44 0.97 -30.18
N TYR A 135 10.39 1.78 -30.42
CA TYR A 135 9.17 1.42 -31.14
C TYR A 135 9.44 0.49 -32.33
N ARG A 136 9.30 -0.81 -32.09
CA ARG A 136 9.12 -1.92 -33.01
C ARG A 136 7.98 -2.71 -32.37
N ASN A 137 6.95 -3.05 -33.13
CA ASN A 137 5.89 -3.91 -32.59
C ASN A 137 6.53 -5.25 -32.19
N ASP A 138 5.92 -5.99 -31.26
CA ASP A 138 6.49 -7.28 -30.83
C ASP A 138 6.69 -8.22 -32.03
N ASP A 139 5.80 -8.15 -33.03
CA ASP A 139 5.96 -8.80 -34.34
C ASP A 139 7.29 -8.42 -35.05
N ASP A 140 7.64 -7.12 -35.11
CA ASP A 140 8.89 -6.69 -35.75
C ASP A 140 10.14 -7.17 -34.98
N LEU A 141 10.02 -7.37 -33.66
CA LEU A 141 11.11 -7.90 -32.82
C LEU A 141 11.29 -9.41 -32.97
N LEU A 142 10.18 -10.12 -33.22
CA LEU A 142 10.18 -11.54 -33.53
C LEU A 142 10.79 -11.76 -34.91
N ASP A 143 10.42 -10.98 -35.92
CA ASP A 143 11.02 -11.01 -37.26
C ASP A 143 12.53 -10.73 -37.20
N ASP A 144 12.95 -9.67 -36.50
CA ASP A 144 14.38 -9.35 -36.30
C ASP A 144 15.14 -10.49 -35.57
N LEU A 145 14.44 -11.29 -34.74
CA LEU A 145 15.00 -12.45 -34.06
C LEU A 145 15.06 -13.67 -34.97
N GLU A 146 14.04 -13.92 -35.79
CA GLU A 146 14.06 -14.97 -36.81
C GLU A 146 15.30 -14.80 -37.69
N ASP A 147 15.50 -13.60 -38.24
CA ASP A 147 16.67 -13.25 -39.05
C ASP A 147 17.99 -13.46 -38.27
N LEU A 148 18.06 -13.04 -37.00
CA LEU A 148 19.26 -13.21 -36.18
C LEU A 148 19.58 -14.70 -35.93
N LEU A 149 18.54 -15.49 -35.67
CA LEU A 149 18.69 -16.91 -35.38
C LEU A 149 19.10 -17.68 -36.63
N GLU A 150 18.53 -17.33 -37.78
CA GLU A 150 18.97 -17.82 -39.07
C GLU A 150 20.43 -17.43 -39.37
N ASP A 151 20.87 -16.23 -39.02
CA ASP A 151 22.26 -15.81 -39.29
C ASP A 151 23.29 -16.46 -38.35
N LYS A 152 22.93 -16.67 -37.08
CA LYS A 152 23.89 -17.07 -36.02
C LYS A 152 23.81 -18.54 -35.63
N TYR A 153 22.66 -19.16 -35.83
CA TYR A 153 22.36 -20.51 -35.36
C TYR A 153 21.89 -21.44 -36.50
N ASP A 154 22.09 -21.08 -37.78
CA ASP A 154 21.80 -21.98 -38.90
C ASP A 154 22.55 -23.32 -38.84
N ARG A 155 23.60 -23.43 -38.02
CA ARG A 155 24.36 -24.65 -37.83
C ARG A 155 24.60 -24.90 -36.36
N TYR A 156 24.43 -26.16 -35.98
CA TYR A 156 24.74 -26.67 -34.65
C TYR A 156 26.26 -26.73 -34.37
N ASP A 157 27.06 -27.10 -35.36
CA ASP A 157 28.51 -27.25 -35.24
C ASP A 157 29.20 -26.85 -36.56
N ASP A 158 30.50 -26.52 -36.48
CA ASP A 158 31.37 -26.09 -37.58
C ASP A 158 31.53 -27.17 -38.67
N ASP A 159 31.22 -28.44 -38.35
CA ASP A 159 31.38 -29.60 -39.24
C ASP A 159 30.17 -29.91 -40.16
N GLU A 160 29.21 -28.98 -40.28
CA GLU A 160 28.02 -29.03 -41.17
C GLU A 160 26.92 -30.07 -40.83
N ASP A 161 27.03 -30.83 -39.74
CA ASP A 161 26.19 -32.00 -39.47
C ASP A 161 24.67 -31.70 -39.35
N LEU A 162 24.32 -30.59 -38.69
CA LEU A 162 22.91 -30.21 -38.49
C LEU A 162 22.68 -28.75 -38.89
N TYR A 163 22.20 -28.59 -40.12
CA TYR A 163 21.80 -27.29 -40.68
C TYR A 163 20.30 -27.02 -40.47
N PHE A 164 19.97 -25.86 -39.92
CA PHE A 164 18.62 -25.33 -39.72
C PHE A 164 18.31 -24.28 -40.78
N LYS A 165 17.22 -24.49 -41.53
CA LYS A 165 16.86 -23.73 -42.74
C LYS A 165 16.05 -22.47 -42.47
N ASP A 166 15.32 -22.46 -41.37
CA ASP A 166 14.22 -21.53 -41.08
C ASP A 166 13.95 -21.57 -39.58
N TYR A 167 13.78 -20.38 -39.00
CA TYR A 167 13.33 -20.19 -37.62
C TYR A 167 12.02 -19.41 -37.64
N ARG A 168 11.03 -19.90 -36.88
CA ARG A 168 9.76 -19.18 -36.72
C ARG A 168 9.43 -18.93 -35.28
N LEU A 169 9.17 -17.67 -34.96
CA LEU A 169 8.90 -17.18 -33.63
C LEU A 169 7.52 -16.55 -33.59
N TYR A 170 6.77 -16.86 -32.56
CA TYR A 170 5.52 -16.17 -32.26
C TYR A 170 5.23 -16.24 -30.77
N GLN A 171 4.51 -15.24 -30.28
CA GLN A 171 4.01 -15.24 -28.92
C GLN A 171 2.66 -15.94 -28.84
N ASP A 172 2.49 -16.82 -27.85
CA ASP A 172 1.23 -17.52 -27.63
C ASP A 172 0.27 -16.70 -26.74
N SER A 173 -0.91 -17.24 -26.44
CA SER A 173 -1.92 -16.52 -25.64
C SER A 173 -1.57 -16.35 -24.16
N ASN A 174 -0.54 -17.03 -23.66
CA ASN A 174 -0.04 -16.95 -22.29
C ASN A 174 1.22 -16.07 -22.19
N ASP A 175 1.55 -15.36 -23.27
CA ASP A 175 2.75 -14.53 -23.42
C ASP A 175 4.07 -15.31 -23.61
N ASP A 176 4.01 -16.65 -23.65
CA ASP A 176 5.17 -17.53 -23.90
C ASP A 176 5.66 -17.38 -25.35
N ILE A 177 6.98 -17.43 -25.54
CA ILE A 177 7.59 -17.38 -26.88
C ILE A 177 7.75 -18.80 -27.43
N ILE A 178 7.14 -19.07 -28.58
CA ILE A 178 7.28 -20.36 -29.28
C ILE A 178 8.30 -20.23 -30.39
N VAL A 179 9.32 -21.07 -30.38
CA VAL A 179 10.39 -21.13 -31.37
C VAL A 179 10.30 -22.44 -32.14
N LYS A 180 10.12 -22.36 -33.47
CA LYS A 180 10.16 -23.52 -34.36
C LYS A 180 11.44 -23.50 -35.17
N MET A 181 12.23 -24.56 -35.04
CA MET A 181 13.50 -24.73 -35.76
C MET A 181 13.33 -25.81 -36.82
N TYR A 182 13.62 -25.49 -38.09
CA TYR A 182 13.42 -26.44 -39.18
C TYR A 182 14.73 -26.97 -39.75
N GLY A 183 15.10 -28.20 -39.42
CA GLY A 183 16.30 -28.86 -39.92
C GLY A 183 16.25 -29.24 -41.41
N ARG A 184 17.42 -29.33 -42.06
CA ARG A 184 17.59 -29.98 -43.38
C ARG A 184 18.07 -31.42 -43.29
N PHE A 185 18.09 -31.99 -42.10
CA PHE A 185 18.44 -33.37 -41.82
C PHE A 185 17.17 -34.21 -41.57
N ASP A 186 17.30 -35.52 -41.73
CA ASP A 186 16.25 -36.49 -41.38
C ASP A 186 16.42 -36.89 -39.91
N ARG A 187 15.34 -37.12 -39.17
CA ARG A 187 15.38 -37.63 -37.79
C ARG A 187 16.10 -38.97 -37.64
N ASN A 188 16.29 -39.71 -38.74
CA ASN A 188 17.00 -40.98 -38.82
C ASN A 188 18.42 -40.84 -39.40
N SER A 189 18.90 -39.63 -39.68
CA SER A 189 20.29 -39.39 -40.09
C SER A 189 21.27 -39.76 -38.98
N ASP A 190 22.47 -40.18 -39.35
CA ASP A 190 23.53 -40.47 -38.39
C ASP A 190 23.92 -39.18 -37.64
N ASP A 191 24.02 -38.05 -38.36
CA ASP A 191 24.25 -36.70 -37.81
C ASP A 191 23.31 -36.37 -36.64
N TRP A 192 22.00 -36.62 -36.79
CA TRP A 192 21.04 -36.38 -35.70
C TRP A 192 21.20 -37.38 -34.55
N LYS A 193 21.50 -38.64 -34.83
CA LYS A 193 21.56 -39.68 -33.79
C LYS A 193 22.83 -39.62 -32.96
N ASP A 194 23.94 -39.32 -33.62
CA ASP A 194 25.29 -39.43 -33.07
C ASP A 194 25.77 -38.11 -32.46
N ARG A 195 25.05 -36.99 -32.66
CA ARG A 195 25.33 -35.71 -32.03
C ARG A 195 25.49 -35.82 -30.51
N ASP A 196 26.39 -34.99 -29.96
CA ASP A 196 26.48 -34.86 -28.52
C ASP A 196 25.22 -34.16 -27.95
N LYS A 197 24.61 -34.79 -26.95
CA LYS A 197 23.33 -34.34 -26.39
C LYS A 197 23.50 -33.17 -25.42
N SER A 198 24.65 -33.07 -24.77
CA SER A 198 24.97 -31.97 -23.87
C SER A 198 25.27 -30.73 -24.70
N ASP A 199 26.09 -30.87 -25.73
CA ASP A 199 26.44 -29.77 -26.63
C ASP A 199 25.19 -29.29 -27.39
N PHE A 200 24.34 -30.20 -27.89
CA PHE A 200 23.06 -29.83 -28.50
C PHE A 200 22.13 -29.12 -27.53
N ARG A 201 22.16 -29.49 -26.25
CA ARG A 201 21.38 -28.80 -25.23
C ARG A 201 21.93 -27.39 -25.01
N GLU A 202 23.24 -27.21 -24.91
CA GLU A 202 23.88 -25.88 -24.77
C GLU A 202 23.56 -24.98 -25.96
N PHE A 203 23.51 -25.54 -27.17
CA PHE A 203 23.07 -24.83 -28.37
C PHE A 203 21.62 -24.30 -28.24
N ILE A 204 20.69 -25.12 -27.73
CA ILE A 204 19.31 -24.65 -27.47
C ILE A 204 19.29 -23.61 -26.35
N GLU A 205 20.08 -23.77 -25.28
CA GLU A 205 20.19 -22.78 -24.20
C GLU A 205 20.73 -21.44 -24.69
N ASP A 206 21.69 -21.44 -25.63
CA ASP A 206 22.20 -20.22 -26.26
C ASP A 206 21.11 -19.49 -27.04
N ILE A 207 20.29 -20.21 -27.81
CA ILE A 207 19.13 -19.64 -28.52
C ILE A 207 18.16 -19.03 -27.51
N CYS A 208 17.78 -19.77 -26.47
CA CYS A 208 16.86 -19.28 -25.45
C CYS A 208 17.40 -18.01 -24.77
N ARG A 209 18.70 -17.96 -24.44
CA ARG A 209 19.34 -16.78 -23.85
C ARG A 209 19.36 -15.57 -24.79
N GLU A 210 19.42 -15.74 -26.11
CA GLU A 210 19.32 -14.60 -27.04
C GLU A 210 17.91 -14.02 -27.11
N ILE A 211 16.89 -14.88 -27.06
CA ILE A 211 15.48 -14.50 -27.07
C ILE A 211 15.10 -13.85 -25.73
N ASP A 212 15.48 -14.49 -24.63
CA ASP A 212 15.16 -14.09 -23.26
C ASP A 212 15.62 -12.65 -22.97
N ARG A 213 16.82 -12.27 -23.42
CA ARG A 213 17.35 -10.89 -23.33
C ARG A 213 16.43 -9.79 -23.88
N LYS A 214 15.44 -10.14 -24.71
CA LYS A 214 14.49 -9.22 -25.32
C LYS A 214 13.09 -9.31 -24.72
N PHE A 215 12.66 -10.50 -24.31
CA PHE A 215 11.29 -10.78 -23.90
C PHE A 215 11.12 -10.99 -22.39
N ASN A 216 12.08 -11.65 -21.70
CA ASN A 216 11.96 -12.09 -20.31
C ASN A 216 10.67 -12.88 -20.06
N GLU A 217 10.41 -13.89 -20.91
CA GLU A 217 9.22 -14.75 -20.86
C GLU A 217 9.66 -16.21 -21.02
N ASP A 218 8.81 -17.16 -20.64
CA ASP A 218 9.07 -18.57 -20.86
C ASP A 218 9.13 -18.90 -22.37
N ILE A 219 10.01 -19.85 -22.73
CA ILE A 219 10.29 -20.15 -24.15
C ILE A 219 10.07 -21.64 -24.42
N GLU A 220 9.22 -21.95 -25.39
CA GLU A 220 9.06 -23.30 -25.91
C GLU A 220 9.81 -23.48 -27.22
N VAL A 221 10.79 -24.38 -27.25
CA VAL A 221 11.54 -24.70 -28.46
C VAL A 221 11.07 -26.03 -29.05
N ILE A 222 10.69 -26.03 -30.33
CA ILE A 222 10.26 -27.21 -31.08
C ILE A 222 11.16 -27.39 -32.30
N VAL A 223 11.80 -28.54 -32.39
CA VAL A 223 12.67 -28.90 -33.51
C VAL A 223 11.92 -29.79 -34.49
N TYR A 224 12.01 -29.46 -35.77
CA TYR A 224 11.43 -30.20 -36.90
C TYR A 224 12.54 -30.74 -37.80
N ASP A 225 12.34 -31.93 -38.37
CA ASP A 225 13.22 -32.46 -39.42
C ASP A 225 12.86 -31.88 -40.81
N ARG A 226 13.55 -32.35 -41.85
CA ARG A 226 13.34 -31.91 -43.23
C ARG A 226 11.93 -32.19 -43.79
N ASP A 227 11.22 -33.15 -43.20
CA ASP A 227 9.86 -33.55 -43.60
C ASP A 227 8.79 -32.88 -42.70
N ASP A 228 9.21 -31.90 -41.91
CA ASP A 228 8.39 -31.16 -40.93
C ASP A 228 7.78 -32.07 -39.84
N ASP A 229 8.42 -33.22 -39.54
CA ASP A 229 8.09 -34.04 -38.38
C ASP A 229 8.74 -33.43 -37.13
N ARG A 230 7.99 -33.33 -36.02
CA ARG A 230 8.53 -32.87 -34.73
C ARG A 230 9.44 -33.93 -34.12
N ILE A 231 10.68 -33.55 -33.82
CA ILE A 231 11.72 -34.47 -33.35
C ILE A 231 12.27 -34.11 -31.97
N ALA A 232 12.09 -32.88 -31.49
CA ALA A 232 12.45 -32.51 -30.12
C ALA A 232 11.58 -31.38 -29.59
N ARG A 233 11.44 -31.31 -28.27
CA ARG A 233 10.78 -30.22 -27.55
C ARG A 233 11.48 -29.91 -26.24
N TYR A 234 11.73 -28.63 -26.01
CA TYR A 234 12.32 -28.08 -24.79
C TYR A 234 11.47 -26.93 -24.26
N ILE A 235 11.53 -26.70 -22.95
CA ILE A 235 10.93 -25.53 -22.29
C ILE A 235 12.02 -24.83 -21.49
N TRP A 236 12.19 -23.53 -21.70
CA TRP A 236 13.04 -22.67 -20.91
C TRP A 236 12.17 -21.89 -19.93
N ASP A 237 12.49 -22.00 -18.64
CA ASP A 237 11.87 -21.22 -17.57
C ASP A 237 12.73 -19.97 -17.32
N ASP A 238 12.19 -18.78 -17.60
CA ASP A 238 12.92 -17.51 -17.38
C ASP A 238 13.28 -17.31 -15.89
N SER A 239 12.36 -17.71 -15.01
CA SER A 239 12.52 -17.46 -13.57
C SER A 239 13.69 -18.22 -12.95
N ASP A 240 13.91 -19.45 -13.41
CA ASP A 240 14.98 -20.33 -12.93
C ASP A 240 16.19 -20.39 -13.90
N ASN A 241 16.08 -19.77 -15.09
CA ASN A 241 17.08 -19.84 -16.17
C ASN A 241 17.48 -21.29 -16.49
N GLU A 242 16.48 -22.19 -16.49
CA GLU A 242 16.69 -23.63 -16.65
C GLU A 242 15.96 -24.15 -17.88
N LEU A 243 16.68 -24.90 -18.71
CA LEU A 243 16.08 -25.60 -19.85
C LEU A 243 15.61 -27.00 -19.42
N GLU A 244 14.35 -27.32 -19.59
CA GLU A 244 13.80 -28.66 -19.40
C GLU A 244 13.60 -29.35 -20.75
N LYS A 245 14.13 -30.57 -20.88
CA LYS A 245 13.82 -31.43 -22.03
C LYS A 245 12.48 -32.13 -21.81
N LYS A 246 11.54 -31.93 -22.74
CA LYS A 246 10.27 -32.68 -22.75
C LYS A 246 10.36 -33.98 -23.53
N TYR A 247 10.92 -33.95 -24.74
CA TYR A 247 11.24 -35.16 -25.50
C TYR A 247 12.27 -34.90 -26.60
N GLU A 248 12.92 -35.97 -27.04
CA GLU A 248 13.78 -36.01 -28.22
C GLU A 248 13.61 -37.39 -28.89
N TYR A 249 13.47 -37.40 -30.22
CA TYR A 249 13.32 -38.61 -31.02
C TYR A 249 14.69 -39.19 -31.36
N TYR A 250 14.88 -40.46 -31.02
CA TYR A 250 16.06 -41.25 -31.38
C TYR A 250 15.55 -42.61 -31.86
N ARG A 251 15.75 -42.94 -33.13
CA ARG A 251 15.40 -44.27 -33.66
C ARG A 251 16.61 -45.05 -34.10
#